data_AF-A0A2V6E1A7-F1
#
_entry.id   AF-A0A2V6E1A7-F1
#
_cell.length_a   1.000
_cell.length_b   1.000
_cell.length_c   1.000
_cell.angle_alpha   90.00
_cell.angle_beta   90.00
_cell.angle_gamma   90.00
#
_symmetry.space_group_name_H-M   'P 1'
#
loop_
_entity.id
_entity.type
_entity.pdbx_description
1 polymer ?
#
loop_
_entity_poly.entity_id
_entity_poly.type
_entity_poly.pdbx_seq_one_letter_code
_entity_poly.pdbx_strand_id
1 'polypeptide(L)' 'MREGRFSAAASEIAQRYSESISFDRRLYRHDIVGSIAHASALASAGILSADEFEMIARGLREIENQITAGT' A
#
# COMPACT_ATOMS: atom_id res chain seq x y z
N MET A 1 -4.25 1.34 13.04
CA MET A 1 -3.80 2.66 13.52
C MET A 1 -2.27 2.65 13.53
N ARG A 2 -1.60 3.66 12.94
CA ARG A 2 -0.12 3.70 12.93
C ARG A 2 0.42 3.82 14.35
N GLU A 3 1.47 3.06 14.67
CA GLU A 3 2.30 3.29 15.85
C GLU A 3 3.02 4.64 15.69
N GLY A 4 2.40 5.68 16.24
CA GLY A 4 2.89 7.05 16.20
C GLY A 4 3.55 7.45 17.51
N ARG A 5 3.37 8.70 17.91
CA ARG A 5 3.96 9.31 19.11
C ARG A 5 3.34 8.85 20.45
N PHE A 6 2.60 7.75 20.47
CA PHE A 6 1.94 7.24 21.67
C PHE A 6 2.73 6.07 22.22
N SER A 7 2.97 6.07 23.53
CA SER A 7 3.72 5.02 24.23
C SER A 7 2.90 3.74 24.46
N ALA A 8 1.58 3.79 24.22
CA ALA A 8 0.67 2.66 24.38
C ALA A 8 -0.22 2.50 23.16
N ALA A 9 -0.67 1.27 22.93
CA ALA A 9 -1.58 0.94 21.83
C ALA A 9 -2.94 1.65 22.03
N ALA A 10 -3.57 2.00 20.91
CA ALA A 10 -4.92 2.55 20.94
C ALA A 10 -5.93 1.51 21.45
N SER A 11 -6.96 1.97 22.14
CA SER A 11 -8.05 1.09 22.60
C SER A 11 -8.75 0.43 21.42
N GLU A 12 -9.32 -0.75 21.64
CA GLU A 12 -10.03 -1.52 20.61
C GLU A 12 -11.17 -0.71 19.97
N ILE A 13 -11.90 0.08 20.76
CA ILE A 13 -12.97 0.96 20.27
C ILE A 13 -12.42 2.00 19.29
N ALA A 14 -11.31 2.65 19.64
CA ALA A 14 -10.69 3.65 18.78
C ALA A 14 -10.15 3.03 17.48
N GLN A 15 -9.60 1.81 17.56
CA GLN A 15 -9.13 1.07 16.38
C GLN A 15 -10.29 0.72 15.45
N ARG A 16 -11.39 0.16 15.98
CA ARG A 16 -12.59 -0.16 15.20
C ARG A 16 -13.24 1.06 14.58
N TYR A 17 -13.26 2.18 15.30
CA TYR A 17 -13.82 3.42 14.78
C TYR A 17 -12.99 4.01 13.64
N SER A 18 -11.66 3.86 13.68
CA SER A 18 -10.73 4.43 12.69
C SER A 18 -10.40 3.47 11.54
N GLU A 19 -10.91 2.24 11.58
CA GLU A 19 -10.69 1.23 10.56
C GLU A 19 -11.47 1.58 9.28
N SER A 20 -10.83 1.42 8.12
CA SER A 20 -11.46 1.70 6.84
C SER A 20 -11.35 0.59 5.80
N ILE A 21 -10.63 -0.50 6.08
CA ILE A 21 -10.42 -1.60 5.13
C ILE A 21 -11.74 -2.27 4.71
N SER A 22 -12.72 -2.33 5.60
CA SER A 22 -14.06 -2.91 5.40
C SER A 22 -14.81 -2.27 4.23
N PHE A 23 -14.49 -1.02 3.88
CA PHE A 23 -15.08 -0.32 2.73
C PHE A 23 -14.06 0.18 1.69
N ASP A 24 -12.87 0.62 2.11
CA ASP A 24 -11.83 1.15 1.22
C ASP A 24 -11.12 0.09 0.40
N ARG A 25 -11.25 -1.21 0.75
CA ARG A 25 -10.68 -2.31 -0.05
C ARG A 25 -11.03 -2.22 -1.54
N ARG A 26 -12.19 -1.64 -1.89
CA ARG A 26 -12.62 -1.42 -3.29
C ARG A 26 -11.68 -0.51 -4.08
N LEU A 27 -10.85 0.28 -3.41
CA LEU A 27 -9.93 1.25 -3.99
C LEU A 27 -8.55 0.63 -4.33
N TYR A 28 -8.33 -0.67 -4.04
CA TYR A 28 -7.02 -1.31 -4.19
C TYR A 28 -6.38 -1.08 -5.58
N ARG A 29 -7.17 -1.12 -6.65
CA ARG A 29 -6.67 -0.92 -8.03
C ARG A 29 -6.08 0.48 -8.22
N HIS A 30 -6.70 1.49 -7.62
CA HIS A 30 -6.21 2.86 -7.69
C HIS A 30 -4.94 3.04 -6.87
N ASP A 31 -4.88 2.43 -5.68
CA ASP A 31 -3.70 2.46 -4.81
C ASP A 31 -2.49 1.77 -5.47
N ILE A 32 -2.70 0.63 -6.12
CA ILE A 32 -1.65 -0.09 -6.87
C ILE A 32 -1.13 0.74 -8.04
N VAL A 33 -2.02 1.31 -8.86
CA VAL A 33 -1.63 2.17 -9.99
C VAL A 33 -0.86 3.40 -9.50
N GLY A 34 -1.35 4.05 -8.44
CA GLY A 34 -0.69 5.19 -7.81
C GLY A 34 0.69 4.83 -7.26
N SER A 35 0.83 3.65 -6.64
CA SER A 35 2.09 3.15 -6.10
C SER A 35 3.12 2.85 -7.20
N ILE A 36 2.71 2.24 -8.32
CA ILE A 36 3.60 2.01 -9.47
C ILE A 36 4.05 3.34 -10.07
N ALA A 37 3.14 4.31 -10.22
CA ALA A 37 3.47 5.65 -10.72
C ALA A 37 4.46 6.37 -9.79
N HIS A 38 4.26 6.25 -8.47
CA HIS A 38 5.18 6.82 -7.49
C HIS A 38 6.56 6.16 -7.55
N ALA A 39 6.63 4.83 -7.63
CA ALA A 39 7.89 4.10 -7.78
C ALA A 39 8.63 4.49 -9.07
N SER A 40 7.90 4.68 -10.17
CA SER A 40 8.47 5.17 -11.44
C SER A 40 9.06 6.59 -11.30
N ALA A 41 8.38 7.47 -10.56
CA ALA A 41 8.90 8.80 -10.25
C ALA A 41 10.17 8.74 -9.38
N LEU A 42 10.23 7.84 -8.41
CA LEU A 42 11.41 7.63 -7.57
C LEU A 42 12.61 7.10 -8.38
N ALA A 43 12.37 6.19 -9.33
CA ALA A 43 13.42 5.73 -10.24
C ALA A 43 13.93 6.85 -11.14
N SER A 44 13.02 7.67 -11.67
CA SER A 44 13.37 8.85 -12.47
C SER A 44 14.18 9.89 -11.68
N ALA A 45 13.94 9.99 -10.37
CA ALA A 45 14.69 10.84 -9.46
C ALA A 45 16.04 10.23 -9.01
N GLY A 46 16.38 9.01 -9.45
CA GLY A 46 17.60 8.31 -9.07
C GLY A 46 17.61 7.78 -7.63
N ILE A 47 16.44 7.73 -6.97
CA ILE A 47 16.30 7.15 -5.61
C ILE A 47 16.20 5.61 -5.69
N LEU A 48 15.59 5.10 -6.77
CA LEU A 48 15.55 3.67 -7.08
C LEU A 48 16.36 3.41 -8.35
N SER A 49 17.04 2.27 -8.39
CA SER A 49 17.53 1.70 -9.63
C SER A 49 16.38 1.18 -10.50
N ALA A 50 16.66 0.96 -11.79
CA ALA A 50 15.69 0.36 -12.71
C ALA A 50 15.26 -1.04 -12.25
N ASP A 51 16.21 -1.84 -11.73
CA ASP A 51 15.93 -3.19 -11.25
C ASP A 51 15.04 -3.19 -9.99
N GLU A 52 15.27 -2.27 -9.06
CA GLU A 52 14.43 -2.09 -7.87
C GLU A 52 13.01 -1.65 -8.25
N PHE A 53 12.88 -0.70 -9.18
CA PHE A 53 11.57 -0.29 -9.70
C PHE A 53 10.83 -1.47 -10.32
N GLU A 54 11.49 -2.24 -11.18
CA GLU A 54 10.88 -3.39 -11.84
C GLU A 54 10.48 -4.47 -10.84
N MET A 55 11.28 -4.70 -9.79
CA MET A 55 10.93 -5.62 -8.71
C MET A 55 9.68 -5.16 -7.94
N ILE A 56 9.60 -3.88 -7.59
CA ILE A 56 8.45 -3.28 -6.91
C ILE A 56 7.20 -3.36 -7.80
N ALA A 57 7.32 -2.98 -9.07
CA ALA A 57 6.21 -2.97 -10.03
C ALA A 57 5.66 -4.38 -10.27
N ARG A 58 6.53 -5.41 -10.35
CA ARG A 58 6.09 -6.81 -10.41
C ARG A 58 5.35 -7.24 -9.15
N GLY A 59 5.91 -6.99 -7.97
CA GLY A 59 5.27 -7.34 -6.71
C GLY A 59 3.89 -6.69 -6.53
N LEU A 60 3.75 -5.43 -6.93
CA LEU A 60 2.46 -4.71 -6.90
C LEU A 60 1.42 -5.34 -7.84
N ARG A 61 1.82 -5.82 -9.02
CA ARG A 61 0.92 -6.55 -9.94
C ARG A 61 0.55 -7.93 -9.41
N GLU A 62 1.47 -8.62 -8.74
CA GLU A 62 1.18 -9.89 -8.07
C GLU A 62 0.14 -9.70 -6.95
N ILE A 63 0.28 -8.64 -6.14
CA ILE A 63 -0.70 -8.24 -5.13
C ILE A 63 -2.06 -7.92 -5.79
N GLU A 64 -2.07 -7.20 -6.91
CA GLU A 64 -3.33 -6.93 -7.66
C GLU A 64 -4.04 -8.22 -8.04
N ASN A 65 -3.30 -9.20 -8.56
CA ASN A 65 -3.83 -10.49 -8.96
C ASN A 65 -4.38 -11.28 -7.76
N GLN A 66 -3.67 -11.28 -6.63
CA GLN A 66 -4.10 -11.92 -5.39
C GLN A 66 -5.43 -11.33 -4.88
N ILE A 67 -5.49 -9.99 -4.77
CA ILE A 67 -6.71 -9.30 -4.33
C ILE A 67 -7.87 -9.55 -5.29
N THR A 68 -7.61 -9.56 -6.60
CA THR A 68 -8.62 -9.85 -7.63
C THR A 68 -9.15 -11.28 -7.54
N ALA A 69 -8.27 -12.24 -7.25
CA ALA A 69 -8.63 -13.65 -7.04
C ALA A 69 -9.29 -13.91 -5.68
N GLY A 70 -9.24 -12.93 -4.76
CA GLY A 70 -9.74 -13.08 -3.39
C GLY A 70 -8.84 -13.94 -2.50
N THR A 71 -7.56 -14.06 -2.85
CA THR A 71 -6.54 -14.86 -2.15
C THR A 71 -5.51 -13.99 -1.46
#